data_AF-A0A6A1UHG0-F1
#
_entry.id   AF-A0A6A1UHG0-F1
#
_cell.length_a   1.000
_cell.length_b   1.000
_cell.length_c   1.000
_cell.angle_alpha   90.00
_cell.angle_beta   90.00
_cell.angle_gamma   90.00
#
_symmetry.space_group_name_H-M   'P 1'
#
loop_
_entity.id
_entity.type
_entity.pdbx_description
1 polymer ?
#
loop_
_entity_poly.entity_id
_entity_poly.type
_entity_poly.pdbx_seq_one_letter_code
_entity_poly.pdbx_strand_id
1 'polypeptide(L)'
;MARLSWLPVAFCLVLAFAFAIEVLDAGGEGSLGPEECQNACNYRCSETHHKKPCLFFCNKCCVKCLCVPSGTYGNKEECPCYNNWKTKEGAPKCP
;
A
#
# COMPACT_ATOMS: atom_id res chain seq x y z
N MET A 1 42.02 22.76 -22.83
CA MET A 1 40.81 23.52 -22.44
C MET A 1 39.54 22.71 -22.75
N ALA A 2 39.28 21.60 -22.04
CA ALA A 2 38.10 20.75 -22.34
C ALA A 2 37.61 19.95 -21.10
N ARG A 3 37.78 20.50 -19.90
CA ARG A 3 37.41 19.81 -18.64
C ARG A 3 36.22 20.45 -17.91
N LEU A 4 35.69 21.58 -18.40
CA LEU A 4 34.61 22.32 -17.75
C LEU A 4 33.20 21.92 -18.25
N SER A 5 33.12 21.23 -19.40
CA SER A 5 31.85 20.83 -20.05
C SER A 5 31.24 19.53 -19.51
N TRP A 6 31.97 18.75 -18.69
CA TRP A 6 31.46 17.49 -18.11
C TRP A 6 30.68 17.71 -16.80
N LEU A 7 31.00 18.79 -16.06
CA LEU A 7 30.34 19.16 -14.80
C LEU A 7 28.81 19.34 -14.93
N PRO A 8 28.27 20.06 -15.94
CA PRO A 8 26.82 20.21 -16.06
C PRO A 8 26.14 18.92 -16.51
N VAL A 9 26.80 18.11 -17.35
CA VAL A 9 26.28 16.82 -17.83
C VAL A 9 26.19 15.81 -16.68
N ALA A 10 27.24 15.72 -15.87
CA ALA A 10 27.25 14.87 -14.69
C ALA A 10 26.20 15.31 -13.65
N PHE A 11 26.03 16.62 -13.44
CA PHE A 11 25.02 17.14 -12.53
C PHE A 11 23.58 16.84 -13.00
N CYS A 12 23.29 16.98 -14.30
CA CYS A 12 22.00 16.60 -14.87
C CYS A 12 21.71 15.10 -14.73
N LEU A 13 22.72 14.24 -14.89
CA LEU A 13 22.56 12.79 -14.68
C LEU A 13 22.27 12.47 -13.21
N VAL A 14 22.99 13.08 -12.26
CA VAL A 14 22.75 12.88 -10.82
C VAL A 14 21.35 13.32 -10.41
N LEU A 15 20.86 14.45 -10.92
CA LEU A 15 19.48 14.91 -10.66
C LEU A 15 18.41 13.99 -11.28
N ALA A 16 18.66 13.45 -12.48
CA ALA A 16 17.77 12.48 -13.11
C ALA A 16 17.73 11.14 -12.35
N PHE A 17 18.86 10.67 -11.84
CA PHE A 17 18.94 9.46 -11.02
C PHE A 17 18.27 9.64 -9.65
N ALA A 18 18.36 10.82 -9.02
CA ALA A 18 17.66 11.11 -7.76
C ALA A 18 16.12 11.07 -7.90
N PHE A 19 15.58 11.51 -9.04
CA PHE A 19 14.14 11.49 -9.31
C PHE A 19 13.59 10.07 -9.57
N ALA A 20 14.44 9.13 -9.96
CA ALA A 20 14.05 7.75 -10.24
C ALA A 20 13.92 6.86 -8.98
N ILE A 21 14.53 7.26 -7.86
CA ILE A 21 14.50 6.44 -6.62
C ILE A 21 13.08 6.40 -6.02
N GLU A 22 12.24 7.42 -6.24
CA GLU A 22 10.86 7.44 -5.70
C GLU A 22 9.88 6.54 -6.47
N VAL A 23 10.27 5.96 -7.61
CA VAL A 23 9.37 5.16 -8.47
C VAL A 23 9.46 3.65 -8.15
N LEU A 24 10.39 3.22 -7.29
CA LEU A 24 10.60 1.80 -6.93
C LEU A 24 9.77 1.31 -5.74
N ASP A 25 8.66 1.97 -5.38
CA ASP A 25 7.69 1.44 -4.42
C ASP A 25 6.38 1.00 -5.10
N ALA A 26 6.49 0.44 -6.31
CA ALA A 26 5.35 -0.12 -7.05
C ALA A 26 5.23 -1.65 -6.87
N GLY A 27 5.81 -2.21 -5.81
CA GLY A 27 5.72 -3.65 -5.53
C GLY A 27 6.27 -4.01 -4.16
N GLY A 28 5.46 -3.89 -3.12
CA GLY A 28 5.87 -4.38 -1.81
C GLY A 28 4.92 -4.15 -0.65
N GLU A 29 3.72 -4.73 -0.68
CA GLU A 29 3.20 -5.34 0.54
C GLU A 29 2.33 -6.54 0.19
N GLY A 30 2.62 -7.65 0.87
CA GLY A 30 1.90 -8.91 0.75
C GLY A 30 2.62 -10.07 1.42
N SER A 31 1.96 -10.66 2.43
CA SER A 31 2.19 -12.05 2.89
C SER A 31 1.13 -13.00 2.33
N LEU A 32 0.07 -12.47 1.71
CA LEU A 32 -1.12 -13.20 1.26
C LEU A 32 -1.25 -13.15 -0.26
N GLY A 33 -1.65 -14.27 -0.86
CA GLY A 33 -2.12 -14.31 -2.23
C GLY A 33 -3.53 -13.69 -2.37
N PRO A 34 -3.91 -13.19 -3.58
CA PRO A 34 -5.26 -12.69 -3.83
C PRO A 34 -6.37 -13.70 -3.49
N GLU A 35 -6.09 -15.01 -3.63
CA GLU A 35 -6.99 -16.10 -3.27
C GLU A 35 -7.21 -16.24 -1.75
N GLU A 36 -6.26 -15.82 -0.93
CA GLU A 36 -6.32 -15.92 0.53
C GLU A 36 -7.09 -14.76 1.17
N CYS A 37 -7.28 -13.67 0.43
CA CYS A 37 -8.01 -12.48 0.87
C CYS A 37 -9.40 -12.80 1.41
N GLN A 38 -10.12 -13.73 0.77
CA GLN A 38 -11.48 -14.05 1.16
C GLN A 38 -11.53 -14.61 2.59
N ASN A 39 -10.62 -15.53 2.92
CA ASN A 39 -10.57 -16.14 4.25
C ASN A 39 -10.06 -15.16 5.31
N ALA A 40 -9.02 -14.39 4.99
CA ALA A 40 -8.50 -13.37 5.90
C ALA A 40 -9.54 -12.30 6.23
N CYS A 41 -10.29 -11.83 5.23
CA CYS A 41 -11.36 -10.86 5.43
C CYS A 41 -12.57 -11.44 6.16
N ASN A 42 -12.88 -12.73 6.00
CA ASN A 42 -13.92 -13.39 6.77
C ASN A 42 -13.61 -13.38 8.27
N TYR A 43 -12.34 -13.63 8.64
CA TYR A 43 -11.90 -13.51 10.03
C TYR A 43 -11.94 -12.05 10.50
N ARG A 44 -11.34 -11.13 9.74
CA ARG A 44 -11.30 -9.69 10.07
C ARG A 44 -12.69 -9.11 10.37
N CYS A 45 -13.69 -9.56 9.61
CA CYS A 45 -15.07 -9.11 9.71
C CYS A 45 -15.99 -10.02 10.54
N SER A 46 -15.46 -10.97 11.33
CA SER A 46 -16.29 -11.94 12.07
C SER A 46 -17.16 -11.30 13.15
N GLU A 47 -16.60 -10.34 13.88
CA GLU A 47 -17.21 -9.70 15.06
C GLU A 47 -18.02 -8.44 14.74
N THR A 48 -17.99 -7.94 13.50
CA THR A 48 -18.79 -6.76 13.15
C THR A 48 -20.24 -7.13 12.85
N HIS A 49 -21.17 -6.28 13.29
CA HIS A 49 -22.58 -6.36 12.87
C HIS A 49 -22.76 -5.97 11.39
N HIS A 50 -21.84 -5.18 10.83
CA HIS A 50 -21.88 -4.70 9.45
C HIS A 50 -21.08 -5.60 8.50
N LYS A 51 -21.38 -6.90 8.51
CA LYS A 51 -20.60 -7.93 7.76
C LYS A 51 -20.47 -7.64 6.28
N LYS A 52 -21.58 -7.34 5.59
CA LYS A 52 -21.59 -7.09 4.13
C LYS A 52 -20.65 -5.97 3.69
N PRO A 53 -20.77 -4.72 4.23
CA PRO A 53 -19.86 -3.65 3.86
C PRO A 53 -18.41 -3.90 4.33
N CYS A 54 -18.22 -4.52 5.51
CA CYS A 54 -16.87 -4.87 5.98
C CYS A 54 -16.16 -5.80 4.98
N LEU A 55 -16.81 -6.91 4.59
CA LEU A 55 -16.24 -7.84 3.62
C LEU A 55 -15.97 -7.18 2.27
N PHE A 56 -16.87 -6.31 1.81
CA PHE A 56 -16.68 -5.60 0.54
C PHE A 56 -15.43 -4.72 0.55
N PHE A 57 -15.26 -3.88 1.59
CA PHE A 57 -14.10 -3.01 1.68
C PHE A 57 -12.82 -3.78 2.00
N CYS A 58 -12.87 -4.76 2.92
CA CYS A 58 -11.72 -5.59 3.25
C CYS A 58 -11.16 -6.29 2.01
N ASN A 59 -11.99 -6.99 1.22
CA ASN A 59 -11.52 -7.69 0.02
C ASN A 59 -10.95 -6.72 -1.01
N LYS A 60 -11.55 -5.53 -1.14
CA LYS A 60 -11.04 -4.48 -2.05
C LYS A 60 -9.67 -3.96 -1.61
N CYS A 61 -9.46 -3.79 -0.31
CA CYS A 61 -8.17 -3.40 0.26
C CYS A 61 -7.14 -4.53 0.13
N CYS A 62 -7.53 -5.76 0.42
CA CYS A 62 -6.66 -6.93 0.34
C CYS A 62 -6.19 -7.20 -1.08
N VAL A 63 -7.05 -7.18 -2.10
CA VAL A 63 -6.59 -7.38 -3.49
C VAL A 63 -5.65 -6.27 -3.95
N LYS A 64 -5.75 -5.06 -3.37
CA LYS A 64 -4.86 -3.94 -3.69
C LYS A 64 -3.52 -4.00 -2.96
N CYS A 65 -3.54 -4.36 -1.68
CA CYS A 65 -2.41 -4.27 -0.75
C CYS A 65 -1.84 -5.63 -0.34
N LEU A 66 -2.46 -6.73 -0.80
CA LEU A 66 -2.14 -8.15 -0.53
C LEU A 66 -1.89 -8.48 0.96
N CYS A 67 -2.50 -7.70 1.86
CA CYS A 67 -2.29 -7.76 3.30
C CYS A 67 -3.61 -7.49 4.03
N VAL A 68 -3.87 -8.24 5.10
CA VAL A 68 -4.99 -8.02 6.04
C VAL A 68 -4.41 -8.03 7.45
N PRO A 69 -4.68 -7.00 8.28
CA PRO A 69 -4.09 -6.93 9.61
C PRO A 69 -4.67 -7.99 10.56
N SER A 70 -3.89 -8.36 11.57
CA SER A 70 -4.25 -9.35 12.58
C SER A 70 -5.43 -8.89 13.46
N GLY A 71 -6.19 -9.86 13.98
CA GLY A 71 -7.38 -9.58 14.79
C GLY A 71 -8.58 -9.05 14.00
N THR A 72 -9.63 -8.67 14.71
CA THR A 72 -10.93 -8.21 14.15
C THR A 72 -11.10 -6.69 14.22
N TYR A 73 -10.18 -5.99 14.88
CA TYR A 73 -10.13 -4.53 15.02
C TYR A 73 -8.69 -4.08 15.29
N GLY A 74 -8.31 -2.86 14.87
CA GLY A 74 -6.98 -2.29 15.15
C GLY A 74 -5.85 -2.86 14.28
N ASN A 75 -4.61 -2.77 14.75
CA ASN A 75 -3.40 -3.35 14.14
C ASN A 75 -3.12 -2.93 12.68
N LYS A 76 -3.69 -1.82 12.22
CA LYS A 76 -3.59 -1.42 10.80
C LYS A 76 -2.15 -1.10 10.39
N GLU A 77 -1.32 -0.70 11.34
CA GLU A 77 0.12 -0.48 11.20
C GLU A 77 0.89 -1.72 10.69
N GLU A 78 0.36 -2.94 10.85
CA GLU A 78 0.94 -4.16 10.28
C GLU A 78 0.90 -4.17 8.74
N CYS A 79 -0.07 -3.48 8.15
CA CYS A 79 -0.27 -3.38 6.70
C CYS A 79 -0.37 -1.90 6.29
N PRO A 80 0.76 -1.22 5.99
CA PRO A 80 0.78 0.22 5.71
C PRO A 80 -0.15 0.68 4.58
N CYS A 81 -0.24 0.00 3.43
CA CYS A 81 -1.17 0.30 2.34
C CYS A 81 -2.62 0.15 2.79
N TYR A 82 -2.93 -0.91 3.54
CA TYR A 82 -4.27 -1.13 4.09
C TYR A 82 -4.67 0.02 5.04
N ASN A 83 -3.73 0.50 5.86
CA ASN A 83 -3.94 1.62 6.78
C ASN A 83 -4.06 2.98 6.07
N ASN A 84 -3.20 3.20 5.08
CA ASN A 84 -3.05 4.46 4.37
C ASN A 84 -4.13 4.65 3.30
N TRP A 85 -4.94 3.63 3.00
CA TRP A 85 -6.07 3.79 2.10
C TRP A 85 -7.20 4.58 2.75
N LYS A 86 -7.37 5.83 2.29
CA LYS A 86 -8.40 6.76 2.75
C LYS A 86 -9.46 7.02 1.68
N THR A 87 -10.62 7.51 2.11
CA THR A 87 -11.64 8.08 1.22
C THR A 87 -11.22 9.49 0.76
N LYS A 88 -11.99 10.13 -0.12
CA LYS A 88 -11.69 11.49 -0.59
C LYS A 88 -11.78 12.52 0.55
N GLU A 89 -12.58 12.22 1.56
CA GLU A 89 -12.77 13.02 2.77
C GLU A 89 -11.70 12.73 3.84
N GLY A 90 -10.73 11.84 3.57
CA GLY A 90 -9.63 11.51 4.48
C GLY A 90 -9.96 10.45 5.53
N ALA A 91 -11.19 9.92 5.55
CA ALA A 91 -11.59 8.86 6.47
C ALA A 91 -10.93 7.51 6.10
N PRO A 92 -10.69 6.60 7.08
CA PRO A 92 -10.18 5.26 6.78
C PRO A 92 -11.16 4.50 5.89
N LYS A 93 -10.67 3.98 4.77
CA LYS A 93 -11.49 3.23 3.81
C LYS A 93 -11.57 1.74 4.11
N CYS A 94 -10.50 1.19 4.67
CA CYS A 94 -10.39 -0.23 5.00
C CYS A 94 -10.83 -0.49 6.45
N PRO A 95 -11.57 -1.59 6.70
CA PRO A 95 -12.08 -1.91 8.03
C PRO A 95 -10.98 -2.24 9.04
#